data_AF-A0A9X4JEY9-F1
#
_entry.id   AF-A0A9X4JEY9-F1
#
_cell.length_a   1.000
_cell.length_b   1.000
_cell.length_c   1.000
_cell.angle_alpha   90.00
_cell.angle_beta   90.00
_cell.angle_gamma   90.00
#
_symmetry.space_group_name_H-M   'P 1'
#
loop_
_entity.id
_entity.type
_entity.pdbx_description
1 polymer ?
#
loop_
_entity_poly.entity_id
_entity_poly.type
_entity_poly.pdbx_seq_one_letter_code
_entity_poly.pdbx_strand_id
1 'polypeptide(L)' 'MFRNEVQVMDGKRYIVLEAEFKNEWTVLRETRKTVTQGEALEICQYWVKYKNVKPEQLQIVEVPDILRKTPRW' A
#
# COMPACT_ATOMS: atom_id res chain seq x y z
N MET A 1 13.71 -5.68 -14.68
CA MET A 1 12.81 -6.33 -15.65
C MET A 1 11.51 -6.64 -14.92
N PHE A 2 10.40 -6.05 -15.37
CA PHE A 2 9.09 -6.33 -14.81
C PHE A 2 8.68 -7.75 -15.17
N ARG A 3 8.62 -8.62 -14.16
CA ARG A 3 7.89 -9.87 -14.27
C ARG A 3 6.43 -9.47 -14.35
N ASN A 4 5.80 -9.73 -15.49
CA ASN A 4 4.34 -9.75 -15.64
C ASN A 4 3.77 -10.92 -14.81
N GLU A 5 4.06 -10.94 -13.51
CA GLU A 5 3.25 -11.68 -12.57
C GLU A 5 1.93 -10.91 -12.58
N VAL A 6 0.93 -11.52 -13.24
CA VAL A 6 -0.49 -11.13 -13.21
C VAL A 6 -0.74 -10.36 -11.92
N GLN A 7 -1.09 -9.08 -12.00
CA GLN A 7 -1.55 -8.33 -10.84
C GLN A 7 -2.81 -9.03 -10.34
N VAL A 8 -2.66 -10.03 -9.48
CA VAL A 8 -3.76 -10.80 -8.93
C VAL A 8 -4.54 -9.83 -8.07
N MET A 9 -5.71 -9.42 -8.55
CA MET A 9 -6.66 -8.66 -7.74
C MET A 9 -7.21 -9.63 -6.68
N ASP A 10 -6.58 -9.64 -5.51
CA ASP A 10 -6.97 -10.46 -4.36
C ASP A 10 -8.30 -10.04 -3.71
N GLY A 11 -8.92 -8.97 -4.22
CA GLY A 11 -10.18 -8.42 -3.72
C GLY A 11 -10.07 -7.75 -2.35
N LYS A 12 -8.83 -7.58 -1.84
CA LYS A 12 -8.52 -6.93 -0.57
C LYS A 12 -8.12 -5.48 -0.81
N ARG A 13 -8.04 -4.72 0.29
CA ARG A 13 -7.74 -3.29 0.28
C ARG A 13 -6.59 -3.02 1.23
N TYR A 14 -5.74 -2.07 0.86
CA TYR A 14 -4.49 -1.80 1.56
C TYR A 14 -4.29 -0.31 1.79
N ILE A 15 -3.49 0.01 2.81
CA ILE A 15 -2.84 1.32 2.99
C ILE A 15 -1.34 1.10 3.11
N VAL A 16 -0.55 2.13 2.84
CA VAL A 16 0.90 2.10 3.03
C VAL A 16 1.26 3.09 4.13
N LEU A 17 1.94 2.58 5.15
CA LEU A 17 2.48 3.40 6.23
C LEU A 17 3.96 3.69 5.97
N GLU A 18 4.40 4.86 6.39
CA GLU A 18 5.80 5.27 6.45
C GLU A 18 6.21 5.55 7.89
N ALA A 19 7.39 5.09 8.28
CA ALA A 19 8.06 5.51 9.51
C ALA A 19 8.74 6.87 9.32
N GLU A 20 7.97 7.95 9.44
CA GLU A 20 8.46 9.33 9.39
C GLU A 20 9.40 9.61 10.57
N PHE A 21 10.53 10.27 10.30
CA PHE A 21 11.55 10.67 11.28
C PHE A 21 12.06 9.56 12.23
N LYS A 22 11.92 8.28 11.81
CA LYS A 22 12.32 7.07 12.57
C LYS A 22 11.60 6.85 13.91
N ASN A 23 10.57 7.63 14.23
CA ASN A 23 9.93 7.59 15.54
C ASN A 23 8.41 7.38 15.47
N GLU A 24 7.76 7.68 14.33
CA GLU A 24 6.29 7.59 14.21
C GLU A 24 5.87 6.96 12.89
N TRP A 25 4.83 6.13 12.93
CA TRP A 25 4.22 5.57 11.72
C TRP A 25 3.05 6.45 11.28
N THR A 26 3.08 6.89 10.02
CA THR A 26 2.00 7.70 9.41
C THR A 26 1.52 7.07 8.11
N VAL A 27 0.31 7.41 7.68
CA VAL A 27 -0.23 6.96 6.40
C VAL A 27 0.37 7.81 5.28
N LEU A 28 0.96 7.17 4.27
CA LEU A 28 1.46 7.87 3.09
C LEU A 28 0.36 8.69 2.43
N ARG A 29 0.67 9.92 2.01
CA ARG A 29 -0.31 10.85 1.42
C ARG A 29 -1.01 10.27 0.19
N GLU A 30 -0.29 9.49 -0.60
CA GLU A 30 -0.76 8.78 -1.78
C GLU A 30 -1.77 7.67 -1.43
N THR A 31 -1.84 7.26 -0.16
CA THR A 31 -2.77 6.23 0.37
C THR A 31 -3.84 6.78 1.32
N ARG A 32 -4.16 8.08 1.21
CA ARG A 32 -5.32 8.68 1.91
C ARG A 32 -6.66 8.01 1.54
N LYS A 33 -6.67 7.18 0.51
CA LYS A 33 -7.73 6.21 0.18
C LYS A 33 -7.10 4.82 0.15
N THR A 34 -7.90 3.78 0.39
CA THR A 34 -7.42 2.40 0.23
C THR A 34 -6.99 2.15 -1.21
N VAL A 35 -6.07 1.21 -1.41
CA VAL A 35 -5.52 0.81 -2.71
C VAL A 35 -5.56 -0.71 -2.86
N THR A 36 -5.38 -1.20 -4.08
CA THR A 36 -5.13 -2.62 -4.36
C THR A 36 -3.71 -3.02 -3.93
N GLN A 37 -3.44 -4.33 -3.87
CA GLN A 37 -2.11 -4.84 -3.54
C GLN A 37 -1.05 -4.37 -4.56
N GLY A 38 -1.38 -4.38 -5.85
CA GLY A 38 -0.48 -3.92 -6.92
C GLY A 38 -0.10 -2.45 -6.76
N GLU A 39 -1.08 -1.59 -6.54
CA GLU A 39 -0.87 -0.16 -6.28
C GLU A 39 -0.01 0.07 -5.01
N ALA A 40 -0.27 -0.68 -3.93
CA ALA A 40 0.54 -0.57 -2.71
C ALA A 40 2.02 -0.91 -2.96
N LEU A 41 2.29 -1.97 -3.75
CA LEU A 41 3.64 -2.35 -4.13
C LEU A 41 4.30 -1.30 -5.03
N GLU A 42 3.58 -0.74 -5.99
CA GLU A 42 4.06 0.33 -6.87
C GLU A 42 4.42 1.59 -6.08
N ILE A 43 3.59 1.97 -5.10
CA ILE A 43 3.88 3.08 -4.18
C ILE A 43 5.18 2.79 -3.41
N CYS A 44 5.33 1.60 -2.82
CA CYS A 44 6.55 1.26 -2.09
C CYS A 44 7.80 1.34 -2.98
N GLN A 45 7.73 0.80 -4.20
CA GLN A 45 8.84 0.86 -5.16
C GLN A 45 9.19 2.29 -5.56
N TYR A 46 8.18 3.13 -5.81
CA TYR A 46 8.38 4.55 -6.12
C TYR A 46 9.08 5.28 -4.98
N TRP A 47 8.64 5.06 -3.74
CA TRP A 47 9.20 5.71 -2.55
C TRP A 47 10.66 5.29 -2.29
N VAL A 48 10.96 3.99 -2.43
CA VAL A 48 12.35 3.50 -2.33
C VAL A 48 13.23 4.10 -3.43
N LYS A 49 12.74 4.15 -4.67
CA LYS A 49 13.54 4.60 -5.82
C LYS A 49 13.75 6.11 -5.86
N TYR A 50 12.76 6.90 -5.44
CA TYR A 50 12.73 8.34 -5.69
C TYR A 50 12.65 9.21 -4.44
N LYS A 51 12.31 8.66 -3.27
CA LYS A 51 12.14 9.43 -2.02
C LYS A 51 13.18 9.11 -0.95
N ASN A 52 14.18 8.27 -1.27
CA ASN A 52 15.26 7.87 -0.36
C ASN A 52 14.76 7.25 0.95
N VAL A 53 13.59 6.60 0.90
CA VAL A 53 13.04 5.82 2.01
C VAL A 53 13.53 4.40 1.89
N LYS A 54 13.92 3.78 3.00
CA LYS A 54 14.35 2.39 2.98
C LYS A 54 13.15 1.44 3.07
N PRO A 55 13.23 0.22 2.52
CA PRO A 55 12.14 -0.75 2.61
C PRO A 55 11.66 -1.02 4.05
N GLU A 56 12.57 -0.98 5.04
CA GLU A 56 12.20 -1.20 6.46
C GLU A 56 11.36 -0.07 7.06
N GLN A 57 11.31 1.09 6.40
CA GLN A 57 10.52 2.25 6.82
C GLN A 57 9.12 2.25 6.19
N LEU A 58 8.75 1.23 5.42
CA LEU A 58 7.46 1.13 4.75
C LEU A 58 6.72 -0.13 5.21
N GLN A 59 5.42 0.00 5.44
CA GLN A 59 4.57 -1.13 5.84
C GLN A 59 3.27 -1.12 5.03
N ILE A 60 3.01 -2.21 4.33
CA ILE A 60 1.71 -2.45 3.69
C ILE A 60 0.78 -3.09 4.73
N VAL A 61 -0.38 -2.50 4.94
CA VAL A 61 -1.38 -2.99 5.90
C VAL A 61 -2.68 -3.27 5.16
N GLU A 62 -3.17 -4.51 5.27
CA GLU A 62 -4.51 -4.87 4.81
C GLU A 62 -5.56 -4.18 5.69
N VAL A 63 -6.57 -3.58 5.07
CA VAL A 63 -7.67 -2.89 5.73
C VAL A 63 -9.01 -3.32 5.16
N PRO A 64 -10.10 -3.22 5.95
CA PRO A 64 -11.43 -3.52 5.44
C PRO A 64 -11.81 -2.68 4.22
N ASP A 65 -12.46 -3.30 3.25
CA ASP A 65 -13.08 -2.56 2.14
C ASP A 65 -14.40 -1.91 2.61
N ILE A 66 -14.28 -0.71 3.15
CA ILE A 66 -15.44 0.06 3.65
C ILE A 66 -16.38 0.57 2.54
N LEU A 67 -15.94 0.57 1.28
CA LEU A 67 -16.78 0.96 0.14
C LEU A 67 -17.63 -0.22 -0.35
N ARG A 68 -17.29 -1.44 0.03
CA ARG A 68 -18.08 -2.63 -0.25
C ARG A 68 -19.27 -2.69 0.71
N LYS A 69 -20.34 -1.98 0.35
CA LYS A 69 -21.63 -2.08 1.06
C LYS A 69 -22.16 -3.52 0.99
N THR A 70 -22.14 -4.18 2.15
CA THR A 70 -22.94 -5.33 2.54
C THR A 70 -22.58 -6.68 1.89
N PRO A 71 -22.39 -7.77 2.66
CA PRO A 71 -22.39 -9.11 2.12
C PRO A 71 -23.76 -9.42 1.52
N ARG A 72 -23.80 -9.85 0.25
CA ARG A 72 -24.95 -10.63 -0.23
C ARG A 72 -24.78 -12.02 0.37
N TRP A 73 -25.50 -12.28 1.47
CA TRP A 73 -25.82 -13.63 1.92
C TRP A 73 -26.83 -14.24 0.96
#